data_AF-A0A3D4YQ83-F1
#
_entry.id   AF-A0A3D4YQ83-F1
#
_cell.length_a   1.000
_cell.length_b   1.000
_cell.length_c   1.000
_cell.angle_alpha   90.00
_cell.angle_beta   90.00
_cell.angle_gamma   90.00
#
_symmetry.space_group_name_H-M   'P 1'
#
loop_
_entity.id
_entity.type
_entity.pdbx_description
1 polymer ?
#
loop_
_entity_poly.entity_id
_entity_poly.type
_entity_poly.pdbx_seq_one_letter_code
_entity_poly.pdbx_strand_id
1 'polypeptide(L)'
;VAGLRAATASRVLLAYFAIRQITAALGLTSLGGHAQMVRPLIAPMAEGAAENQYGDLPQSVRYTIRAHTAAVDNIALFFGEDIFIAIGSILLIRGFLDQNGIHVEPAQLAIWAIPTAICAFVIHCTRLLLLDRKLRSELAQQTEQE
;
A
#
# COMPACT_ATOMS: atom_id res chain seq x y z
N VAL A 1 15.04 -23.33 3.98
CA VAL A 1 14.21 -22.10 3.97
C VAL A 1 13.11 -22.27 5.03
N ALA A 2 13.40 -21.92 6.28
CA ALA A 2 12.59 -22.32 7.45
C ALA A 2 12.55 -21.22 8.52
N GLY A 3 12.20 -19.99 8.14
CA GLY A 3 12.29 -18.84 9.04
C GLY A 3 11.16 -17.80 8.98
N LEU A 4 10.31 -17.82 7.95
CA LEU A 4 9.12 -16.94 7.90
C LEU A 4 7.98 -17.61 8.67
N ARG A 5 8.06 -17.55 10.01
CA ARG A 5 6.95 -17.87 10.91
C ARG A 5 5.70 -17.13 10.46
N ALA A 6 4.74 -17.86 9.89
CA ALA A 6 3.35 -17.46 9.62
C ALA A 6 3.19 -15.96 9.27
N ALA A 7 3.62 -15.57 8.07
CA ALA A 7 3.22 -14.27 7.52
C ALA A 7 1.71 -14.34 7.25
N THR A 8 0.92 -13.52 7.95
CA THR A 8 -0.49 -13.33 7.61
C THR A 8 -0.60 -12.48 6.35
N ALA A 9 -1.71 -12.60 5.61
CA ALA A 9 -1.95 -11.75 4.42
C ALA A 9 -1.79 -10.26 4.75
N SER A 10 -2.31 -9.83 5.90
CA SER A 10 -2.18 -8.45 6.39
C SER A 10 -0.72 -8.02 6.59
N ARG A 11 0.15 -8.89 7.12
CA ARG A 11 1.58 -8.58 7.34
C ARG A 11 2.35 -8.49 6.03
N VAL A 12 2.05 -9.34 5.05
CA VAL A 12 2.62 -9.23 3.70
C VAL A 12 2.27 -7.87 3.09
N LEU A 13 0.99 -7.49 3.17
CA LEU A 13 0.51 -6.21 2.65
C LEU A 13 1.09 -5.00 3.39
N LEU A 14 1.25 -5.06 4.71
CA LEU A 14 1.88 -4.01 5.50
C LEU A 14 3.35 -3.81 5.12
N ALA A 15 4.12 -4.91 5.01
CA ALA A 15 5.52 -4.84 4.61
C ALA A 15 5.66 -4.25 3.20
N TYR A 16 4.80 -4.68 2.27
CA TYR A 16 4.77 -4.15 0.92
C TYR A 16 4.40 -2.66 0.90
N PHE A 17 3.40 -2.22 1.68
CA PHE A 17 3.01 -0.81 1.78
C PHE A 17 4.21 0.06 2.20
N ALA A 18 4.90 -0.33 3.28
CA ALA A 18 6.04 0.42 3.81
C ALA A 18 7.17 0.53 2.77
N ILE A 19 7.55 -0.60 2.15
CA ILE A 19 8.59 -0.62 1.13
C ILE A 19 8.19 0.24 -0.08
N ARG A 20 6.95 0.10 -0.55
CA ARG A 20 6.44 0.82 -1.71
C ARG A 20 6.38 2.33 -1.47
N GLN A 21 5.92 2.77 -0.31
CA GLN A 21 5.84 4.19 0.03
C GLN A 21 7.23 4.82 0.19
N ILE A 22 8.16 4.12 0.86
CA ILE A 22 9.54 4.60 1.01
C ILE A 22 10.24 4.71 -0.34
N THR A 23 10.13 3.67 -1.17
CA THR A 23 10.76 3.68 -2.50
C THR A 23 10.16 4.77 -3.39
N ALA A 24 8.84 4.97 -3.36
CA ALA A 24 8.18 6.07 -4.06
C ALA A 24 8.64 7.45 -3.57
N ALA A 25 8.78 7.65 -2.25
CA ALA A 25 9.30 8.89 -1.67
C ALA A 25 10.74 9.20 -2.06
N LEU A 26 11.54 8.16 -2.35
CA LEU A 26 12.90 8.29 -2.89
C LEU A 26 12.93 8.46 -4.43
N GLY A 27 11.77 8.58 -5.08
CA GLY A 27 11.65 8.78 -6.53
C GLY A 27 11.66 7.48 -7.36
N LEU A 28 11.62 6.31 -6.73
CA LEU A 28 11.59 5.00 -7.40
C LEU A 28 10.15 4.57 -7.74
N THR A 29 9.33 5.48 -8.25
CA THR A 29 7.90 5.25 -8.56
C THR A 29 7.70 4.19 -9.65
N SER A 30 8.65 4.10 -10.58
CA SER A 30 8.69 3.13 -11.68
C SER A 30 9.08 1.70 -11.27
N LEU A 31 9.45 1.44 -10.01
CA LEU A 31 9.72 0.07 -9.57
C LEU A 31 8.45 -0.79 -9.67
N GLY A 32 8.37 -1.62 -10.72
CA GLY A 32 7.39 -2.69 -10.84
C GLY A 32 5.93 -2.28 -11.06
N GLY A 33 5.67 -1.16 -11.75
CA GLY A 33 4.36 -0.49 -11.89
C GLY A 33 3.09 -1.34 -11.70
N HIS A 34 2.04 -0.76 -11.08
CA HIS A 34 0.84 -1.42 -10.52
C HIS A 34 0.49 -2.84 -11.04
N ALA A 35 0.29 -2.99 -12.35
CA ALA A 35 -0.08 -4.27 -12.95
C ALA A 35 0.97 -5.38 -12.77
N GLN A 36 2.26 -5.04 -12.74
CA GLN A 36 3.40 -5.95 -12.61
C GLN A 36 3.70 -6.32 -11.16
N MET A 37 3.53 -5.42 -10.19
CA MET A 37 3.68 -5.79 -8.77
C MET A 37 2.42 -6.47 -8.23
N VAL A 38 1.24 -5.90 -8.45
CA VAL A 38 0.02 -6.34 -7.74
C VAL A 38 -0.44 -7.71 -8.21
N ARG A 39 -0.73 -7.87 -9.51
CA ARG A 39 -1.41 -9.07 -10.01
C ARG A 39 -0.54 -10.33 -9.98
N PRO A 40 0.70 -10.35 -10.48
CA PRO A 40 1.48 -11.57 -10.56
C PRO A 40 2.35 -11.84 -9.32
N LEU A 41 2.55 -10.86 -8.42
CA LEU A 41 3.46 -11.01 -7.28
C LEU A 41 2.76 -10.82 -5.93
N ILE A 42 2.31 -9.60 -5.59
CA ILE A 42 1.85 -9.31 -4.23
C ILE A 42 0.51 -9.99 -3.92
N ALA A 43 -0.42 -10.03 -4.88
CA ALA A 43 -1.72 -10.69 -4.70
C ALA A 43 -1.57 -12.21 -4.43
N PRO A 44 -0.84 -12.99 -5.25
CA PRO A 44 -0.64 -14.41 -4.94
C PRO A 44 0.17 -14.63 -3.66
N MET A 45 1.10 -13.73 -3.29
CA MET A 45 1.78 -13.82 -1.99
C MET A 45 0.83 -13.62 -0.81
N ALA A 46 -0.10 -12.66 -0.89
CA ALA A 46 -1.09 -12.41 0.15
C ALA A 46 -2.16 -13.51 0.21
N GLU A 47 -2.59 -14.04 -0.94
CA GLU A 47 -3.47 -15.22 -1.01
C GLU A 47 -2.80 -16.45 -0.40
N GLY A 48 -1.58 -16.79 -0.81
CA GLY A 48 -0.85 -17.94 -0.27
C GLY A 48 -0.56 -17.82 1.23
N ALA A 49 -0.33 -16.60 1.73
CA ALA A 49 -0.20 -16.32 3.16
C ALA A 49 -1.49 -16.62 3.93
N ALA A 50 -2.65 -16.26 3.37
CA ALA A 50 -3.95 -16.59 3.96
C ALA A 50 -4.29 -18.08 3.82
N GLU A 51 -4.01 -18.71 2.68
CA GLU A 51 -4.21 -20.15 2.46
C GLU A 51 -3.41 -20.99 3.44
N ASN A 52 -2.14 -20.63 3.66
CA ASN A 52 -1.29 -21.31 4.62
C ASN A 52 -1.79 -21.18 6.08
N GLN A 53 -2.61 -20.17 6.38
CA GLN A 53 -3.16 -19.96 7.72
C GLN A 53 -4.53 -20.60 7.92
N TYR A 54 -5.39 -20.57 6.90
CA TYR A 54 -6.81 -20.92 7.01
C TYR A 54 -7.23 -22.10 6.13
N GLY A 55 -6.33 -22.64 5.31
CA GLY A 55 -6.67 -23.67 4.31
C GLY A 55 -7.25 -23.06 3.04
N ASP A 56 -8.11 -23.82 2.34
CA ASP A 56 -8.69 -23.36 1.09
C ASP A 56 -9.58 -22.12 1.29
N LEU A 57 -9.29 -21.07 0.54
CA LEU A 57 -10.01 -19.80 0.65
C LEU A 57 -11.20 -19.74 -0.32
N PRO A 58 -12.39 -19.33 0.15
CA PRO A 58 -13.50 -18.99 -0.72
C PRO A 58 -13.12 -17.90 -1.73
N GLN A 59 -13.77 -17.93 -2.89
CA GLN A 59 -13.51 -16.97 -3.96
C GLN A 59 -13.78 -15.51 -3.54
N SER A 60 -14.79 -15.28 -2.68
CA SER A 60 -15.10 -13.95 -2.11
C SER A 60 -13.93 -13.38 -1.30
N VAL A 61 -13.28 -14.24 -0.50
CA VAL A 61 -12.12 -13.87 0.32
C VAL A 61 -10.91 -13.57 -0.56
N ARG A 62 -10.64 -14.39 -1.58
CA ARG A 62 -9.58 -14.12 -2.56
C ARG A 62 -9.77 -12.77 -3.24
N TYR A 63 -10.98 -12.43 -3.67
CA TYR A 63 -11.26 -11.12 -4.26
C TYR A 63 -11.07 -9.97 -3.28
N THR A 64 -11.45 -10.16 -2.02
CA THR A 64 -11.20 -9.18 -0.96
C THR A 64 -9.70 -8.93 -0.78
N ILE A 65 -8.89 -10.00 -0.70
CA ILE A 65 -7.43 -9.90 -0.60
C ILE A 65 -6.83 -9.17 -1.81
N ARG A 66 -7.27 -9.50 -3.04
CA ARG A 66 -6.83 -8.83 -4.27
C ARG A 66 -7.18 -7.34 -4.27
N ALA A 67 -8.39 -6.99 -3.86
CA ALA A 67 -8.84 -5.60 -3.79
C ALA A 67 -7.99 -4.80 -2.78
N HIS A 68 -7.72 -5.36 -1.61
CA HIS A 68 -6.83 -4.74 -0.62
C HIS A 68 -5.39 -4.65 -1.12
N THR A 69 -4.91 -5.63 -1.86
CA THR A 69 -3.57 -5.58 -2.48
C THR A 69 -3.46 -4.42 -3.47
N ALA A 70 -4.46 -4.25 -4.34
CA ALA A 70 -4.50 -3.12 -5.27
C ALA A 70 -4.61 -1.78 -4.54
N ALA A 71 -5.37 -1.71 -3.44
CA ALA A 71 -5.47 -0.50 -2.63
C ALA A 71 -4.14 -0.12 -1.98
N VAL A 72 -3.41 -1.12 -1.44
CA VAL A 72 -2.09 -0.93 -0.82
C VAL A 72 -1.12 -0.29 -1.80
N ASP A 73 -1.00 -0.84 -3.01
CA ASP A 73 -0.05 -0.30 -4.00
C ASP A 73 -0.41 1.14 -4.40
N ASN A 74 -1.69 1.40 -4.70
CA ASN A 74 -2.13 2.72 -5.12
C ASN A 74 -1.88 3.78 -4.05
N ILE A 75 -2.26 3.49 -2.80
CA ILE A 75 -2.14 4.46 -1.71
C ILE A 75 -0.67 4.68 -1.36
N ALA A 76 0.13 3.61 -1.27
CA ALA A 76 1.56 3.73 -0.99
C ALA A 76 2.30 4.51 -2.07
N LEU A 77 2.01 4.24 -3.36
CA LEU A 77 2.61 4.97 -4.47
C LEU A 77 2.16 6.43 -4.49
N PHE A 78 0.87 6.72 -4.42
CA PHE A 78 0.32 8.07 -4.52
C PHE A 78 0.91 9.01 -3.46
N PHE A 79 0.79 8.65 -2.18
CA PHE A 79 1.28 9.49 -1.10
C PHE A 79 2.79 9.44 -0.92
N GLY A 80 3.46 8.38 -1.39
CA GLY A 80 4.91 8.30 -1.41
C GLY A 80 5.50 9.20 -2.50
N GLU A 81 4.93 9.13 -3.70
CA GLU A 81 5.33 9.92 -4.86
C GLU A 81 5.30 11.41 -4.50
N ASP A 82 4.23 11.95 -3.91
CA ASP A 82 4.11 13.37 -3.55
C ASP A 82 5.25 13.96 -2.68
N ILE A 83 6.05 13.14 -2.00
CA ILE A 83 7.24 13.58 -1.25
C ILE A 83 8.44 13.85 -2.19
N PHE A 84 8.45 13.28 -3.39
CA PHE A 84 9.52 13.42 -4.35
C PHE A 84 9.46 14.77 -5.08
N ILE A 85 10.57 15.49 -5.07
CA ILE A 85 10.63 16.90 -5.47
C ILE A 85 10.39 17.12 -6.98
N ALA A 86 10.69 16.13 -7.83
CA ALA A 86 10.69 16.29 -9.28
C ALA A 86 9.39 15.83 -9.97
N ILE A 87 8.24 15.95 -9.30
CA ILE A 87 6.94 15.64 -9.88
C ILE A 87 6.35 16.86 -10.58
N GLY A 88 5.67 16.59 -11.70
CA GLY A 88 5.04 17.62 -12.53
C GLY A 88 4.05 18.51 -11.77
N SER A 89 3.29 17.95 -10.81
CA SER A 89 2.35 18.71 -9.97
C SER A 89 3.05 19.76 -9.10
N ILE A 90 4.16 19.43 -8.44
CA ILE A 90 4.94 20.37 -7.62
C ILE A 90 5.52 21.49 -8.50
N LEU A 91 6.06 21.15 -9.67
CA LEU A 91 6.59 22.14 -10.60
C LEU A 91 5.49 23.06 -11.16
N LEU A 92 4.29 22.54 -11.38
CA LEU A 92 3.12 23.33 -11.79
C LEU A 92 2.67 24.29 -10.68
N ILE A 93 2.58 23.81 -9.44
CA ILE A 93 2.24 24.64 -8.27
C ILE A 93 3.26 25.76 -8.11
N ARG A 94 4.56 25.41 -8.16
CA ARG A 94 5.63 26.40 -8.12
C ARG A 94 5.49 27.40 -9.26
N GLY A 95 5.32 26.95 -10.51
CA GLY A 95 5.20 27.84 -11.66
C GLY A 95 4.02 28.81 -11.54
N PHE A 96 2.90 28.36 -10.98
CA PHE A 96 1.75 29.20 -10.68
C PHE A 96 2.06 30.22 -9.56
N LEU A 97 2.70 29.81 -8.47
CA LEU A 97 3.08 30.70 -7.37
C LEU A 97 4.10 31.76 -7.81
N ASP A 98 5.11 31.35 -8.58
CA ASP A 98 6.13 32.24 -9.15
C ASP A 98 5.47 33.31 -10.06
N GLN A 99 4.47 32.94 -10.88
CA GLN A 99 3.70 33.90 -11.70
C GLN A 99 2.93 34.94 -10.87
N ASN A 100 2.60 34.62 -9.62
CA ASN A 100 1.89 35.51 -8.70
C ASN A 100 2.85 36.23 -7.74
N GLY A 101 4.17 36.17 -7.97
CA GLY A 101 5.18 36.83 -7.14
C GLY A 101 5.47 36.12 -5.82
N ILE A 102 5.04 34.86 -5.66
CA ILE A 102 5.31 34.05 -4.48
C ILE A 102 6.39 33.02 -4.82
N HIS A 103 7.62 33.27 -4.38
CA HIS A 103 8.74 32.37 -4.61
C HIS A 103 8.80 31.28 -3.55
N VAL A 104 8.62 30.03 -3.98
CA VAL A 104 8.66 28.84 -3.12
C VAL A 104 9.58 27.79 -3.75
N GLU A 105 10.49 27.25 -2.95
CA GLU A 105 11.32 26.14 -3.41
C GLU A 105 10.50 24.83 -3.47
N PRO A 106 10.66 23.99 -4.51
CA PRO A 106 9.98 22.70 -4.60
C PRO A 106 10.16 21.82 -3.36
N ALA A 107 11.32 21.89 -2.71
CA ALA A 107 11.61 21.17 -1.47
C ALA A 107 10.67 21.56 -0.31
N GLN A 108 10.28 22.84 -0.23
CA GLN A 108 9.36 23.31 0.80
C GLN A 108 7.97 22.69 0.60
N LEU A 109 7.51 22.59 -0.64
CA LEU A 109 6.23 21.94 -0.97
C LEU A 109 6.27 20.43 -0.66
N ALA A 110 7.38 19.76 -1.01
CA ALA A 110 7.57 18.33 -0.78
C ALA A 110 7.57 17.95 0.72
N ILE A 111 8.17 18.76 1.59
CA ILE A 111 8.18 18.51 3.04
C ILE A 111 6.76 18.45 3.61
N TRP A 112 5.84 19.26 3.09
CA TRP A 112 4.44 19.26 3.52
C TRP A 112 3.64 18.03 3.05
N ALA A 113 4.17 17.23 2.12
CA ALA A 113 3.58 15.94 1.78
C ALA A 113 3.85 14.86 2.85
N ILE A 114 4.94 15.00 3.63
CA ILE A 114 5.36 14.00 4.64
C ILE A 114 4.27 13.75 5.70
N PRO A 115 3.67 14.77 6.35
CA PRO A 115 2.59 14.54 7.31
C PRO A 115 1.40 13.80 6.70
N THR A 116 1.02 14.14 5.47
CA THR A 116 -0.08 13.49 4.75
C THR A 116 0.24 12.02 4.45
N ALA A 117 1.47 11.72 4.04
CA ALA A 117 1.94 10.37 3.80
C ALA A 117 1.98 9.51 5.06
N ILE A 118 2.38 10.09 6.21
CA ILE A 118 2.32 9.43 7.51
C ILE A 118 0.86 9.12 7.91
N CYS A 119 -0.04 10.09 7.76
CA CYS A 119 -1.46 9.89 8.01
C CYS A 119 -2.04 8.77 7.13
N ALA A 120 -1.73 8.77 5.83
CA ALA A 120 -2.15 7.73 4.90
C ALA A 120 -1.62 6.35 5.32
N PHE A 121 -0.35 6.26 5.73
CA PHE A 121 0.26 5.04 6.26
C PHE A 121 -0.52 4.52 7.49
N VAL A 122 -0.70 5.36 8.51
CA VAL A 122 -1.39 4.96 9.76
C VAL A 122 -2.83 4.52 9.50
N ILE A 123 -3.58 5.27 8.69
CA ILE A 123 -4.96 4.94 8.33
C ILE A 123 -5.01 3.61 7.58
N HIS A 124 -4.13 3.40 6.61
CA HIS A 124 -4.14 2.18 5.82
C HIS A 124 -3.64 0.96 6.60
N CYS A 125 -2.64 1.12 7.46
CA CYS A 125 -2.22 0.09 8.40
C CYS A 125 -3.38 -0.35 9.29
N THR A 126 -4.15 0.61 9.81
CA THR A 126 -5.36 0.32 10.61
C THR A 126 -6.38 -0.48 9.79
N ARG A 127 -6.61 -0.12 8.53
CA ARG A 127 -7.50 -0.89 7.63
C ARG A 127 -7.02 -2.32 7.39
N LEU A 128 -5.70 -2.54 7.26
CA LEU A 128 -5.14 -3.89 7.10
C LEU A 128 -5.25 -4.73 8.38
N LEU A 129 -5.13 -4.11 9.56
CA LEU A 129 -5.40 -4.79 10.83
C LEU A 129 -6.88 -5.17 10.97
N LEU A 130 -7.80 -4.31 10.52
CA LEU A 130 -9.23 -4.63 10.48
C LEU A 130 -9.55 -5.73 9.47
N LEU A 131 -8.87 -5.75 8.31
CA LEU A 131 -8.96 -6.85 7.35
C LEU A 131 -8.56 -8.18 8.00
N ASP A 132 -7.44 -8.21 8.72
CA ASP A 132 -6.97 -9.41 9.43
C ASP A 132 -8.04 -9.97 10.38
N ARG A 133 -8.66 -9.09 11.17
CA ARG A 133 -9.75 -9.44 12.08
C ARG A 133 -10.99 -9.95 11.34
N LYS A 134 -11.34 -9.30 10.22
CA LYS A 134 -12.47 -9.71 9.38
C LYS A 134 -12.25 -11.10 8.80
N LEU A 135 -11.09 -11.35 8.19
CA LEU A 135 -10.74 -12.64 7.61
C LEU A 135 -10.79 -13.75 8.65
N ARG A 136 -10.23 -13.49 9.85
CA ARG A 136 -10.28 -14.44 10.96
C ARG A 136 -11.70 -14.79 11.38
N SER A 137 -12.60 -13.79 11.44
CA SER A 137 -14.00 -14.01 11.81
C SER A 137 -14.78 -14.76 10.73
N GLU A 138 -14.60 -14.38 9.46
CA GLU A 138 -15.33 -14.95 8.32
C GLU A 138 -14.93 -16.41 8.08
N LEU A 139 -13.64 -16.73 8.20
CA LEU A 139 -13.12 -18.08 7.98
C LEU A 139 -13.36 -19.00 9.20
N ALA A 140 -13.37 -18.47 10.43
CA ALA A 140 -13.71 -19.27 11.62
C ALA A 140 -15.17 -19.75 11.60
N GLN A 141 -16.11 -18.91 11.12
CA GLN A 141 -17.52 -19.27 11.00
C GLN A 141 -17.78 -20.35 9.95
N GLN A 142 -16.94 -20.43 8.92
CA GLN A 142 -17.05 -21.46 7.88
C GLN A 142 -16.59 -22.82 8.38
N THR A 143 -15.54 -22.89 9.19
CA THR A 143 -15.08 -24.14 9.83
C THR A 143 -16.11 -24.72 10.80
N GLU A 144 -17.00 -23.89 11.38
CA GLU A 144 -18.09 -24.35 12.25
C GLU A 144 -19.35 -24.82 11.49
N GLN A 145 -19.45 -24.51 10.18
CA GLN A 145 -20.60 -24.88 9.33
C GLN A 145 -20.35 -26.13 8.47
N GLU A 146 -19.10 -26.60 8.38
CA GLU A 146 -18.71 -27.90 7.80
C GLU A 146 -18.70 -29.02 8.85
#